data_AF-A0A5P8LXN6-F1
#
_entry.id   AF-A0A5P8LXN6-F1
#
_cell.length_a   1.000
_cell.length_b   1.000
_cell.length_c   1.000
_cell.angle_alpha   90.00
_cell.angle_beta   90.00
_cell.angle_gamma   90.00
#
_symmetry.space_group_name_H-M   'P 1'
#
loop_
_entity.id
_entity.type
_entity.pdbx_description
1 polymer ?
#
loop_
_entity_poly.entity_id
_entity_poly.type
_entity_poly.pdbx_seq_one_letter_code
_entity_poly.pdbx_strand_id
1 'polypeptide(L)'
;MSEADSNDPDPEIDRINLRISRSFLDVVDETWRERGFNSRSEFIRYALRDSVNHPEGAGVWKDIAISEAQFDEGDGISSDDIKAKYGSDDE
;
A
#
# COMPACT_ATOMS: atom_id res chain seq x y z
N MET A 1 2.67 34.98 -25.96
CA MET A 1 1.76 33.90 -25.56
C MET A 1 2.51 32.61 -25.82
N SER A 2 2.82 31.84 -24.79
CA SER A 2 3.57 30.59 -24.93
C SER A 2 2.56 29.47 -25.10
N GLU A 3 2.46 28.93 -26.31
CA GLU A 3 1.85 27.62 -26.54
C GLU A 3 2.79 26.57 -25.95
N ALA A 4 2.41 26.00 -24.82
CA ALA A 4 3.01 24.78 -24.32
C ALA A 4 2.39 23.62 -25.12
N ASP A 5 3.15 23.13 -26.09
CA ASP A 5 2.88 21.92 -26.86
C ASP A 5 2.69 20.75 -25.88
N SER A 6 1.43 20.44 -25.57
CA SER A 6 1.05 19.29 -24.74
C SER A 6 0.86 18.09 -25.67
N ASN A 7 1.94 17.66 -26.31
CA ASN A 7 2.01 16.47 -27.16
C ASN A 7 2.71 15.32 -26.41
N ASP A 8 2.34 15.10 -25.15
CA ASP A 8 2.55 13.79 -24.55
C ASP A 8 1.36 12.92 -25.00
N PRO A 9 1.56 11.83 -25.75
CA PRO A 9 0.45 10.97 -26.14
C PRO A 9 -0.18 10.45 -24.86
N ASP A 10 -1.41 10.90 -24.59
CA ASP A 10 -2.20 10.44 -23.45
C ASP A 10 -2.13 8.90 -23.44
N PRO A 11 -1.71 8.28 -22.32
CA PRO A 11 -1.50 6.84 -22.28
C PRO A 11 -2.75 6.11 -22.78
N GLU A 12 -2.57 5.02 -23.51
CA GLU A 12 -3.71 4.23 -23.97
C GLU A 12 -4.47 3.69 -22.75
N ILE A 13 -5.67 4.24 -22.51
CA ILE A 13 -6.51 3.88 -21.35
C ILE A 13 -7.65 2.99 -21.81
N ASP A 14 -7.58 1.71 -21.44
CA ASP A 14 -8.69 0.78 -21.56
C ASP A 14 -9.70 0.96 -20.42
N ARG A 15 -10.99 0.87 -20.77
CA ARG A 15 -12.08 0.89 -19.80
C ARG A 15 -12.49 -0.53 -19.43
N ILE A 16 -12.45 -0.83 -18.13
CA ILE A 16 -12.96 -2.09 -17.58
C ILE A 16 -14.30 -1.88 -16.86
N ASN A 17 -15.16 -2.90 -16.91
CA ASN A 17 -16.40 -2.93 -16.12
C ASN A 17 -16.21 -3.88 -14.93
N LEU A 18 -16.39 -3.38 -13.71
CA LEU A 18 -16.25 -4.15 -12.47
C LEU A 18 -17.62 -4.41 -11.84
N ARG A 19 -17.89 -5.65 -11.42
CA ARG A 19 -19.06 -6.01 -10.61
C ARG A 19 -18.63 -6.25 -9.17
N ILE A 20 -19.25 -5.55 -8.23
CA ILE A 20 -19.05 -5.72 -6.78
C ILE A 20 -20.39 -5.73 -6.05
N SER A 21 -20.40 -6.26 -4.82
CA SER A 21 -21.60 -6.21 -3.97
C SER A 21 -21.94 -4.77 -3.62
N ARG A 22 -23.24 -4.50 -3.40
CA ARG A 22 -23.70 -3.15 -2.99
C ARG A 22 -23.11 -2.74 -1.64
N SER A 23 -23.06 -3.66 -0.68
CA SER A 23 -22.46 -3.40 0.64
C SER A 23 -21.00 -3.01 0.55
N PHE A 24 -20.22 -3.62 -0.35
CA PHE A 24 -18.83 -3.24 -0.55
C PHE A 24 -18.69 -1.91 -1.27
N LEU A 25 -19.60 -1.60 -2.21
CA LEU A 25 -19.63 -0.31 -2.88
C LEU A 25 -19.84 0.84 -1.88
N ASP A 26 -20.70 0.66 -0.89
CA ASP A 26 -20.95 1.67 0.15
C ASP A 26 -19.66 1.96 0.97
N VAL A 27 -18.93 0.91 1.35
CA VAL A 27 -17.63 1.03 2.04
C VAL A 27 -16.60 1.74 1.17
N VAL A 28 -16.54 1.41 -0.13
CA VAL A 28 -15.65 2.09 -1.08
C VAL A 28 -15.99 3.58 -1.16
N ASP A 29 -17.29 3.91 -1.22
CA ASP A 29 -17.80 5.28 -1.34
C ASP A 29 -17.51 6.15 -0.11
N GLU A 30 -17.47 5.55 1.09
CA GLU A 30 -17.00 6.19 2.32
C GLU A 30 -15.47 6.38 2.28
N THR A 31 -14.74 5.30 2.01
CA THR A 31 -13.27 5.27 2.09
C THR A 31 -12.60 6.27 1.14
N TRP A 32 -13.06 6.40 -0.12
CA TRP A 32 -12.38 7.29 -1.07
C TRP A 32 -12.52 8.77 -0.67
N ARG A 33 -13.64 9.14 -0.04
CA ARG A 33 -13.89 10.51 0.43
C ARG A 33 -13.05 10.82 1.66
N GLU A 34 -13.02 9.91 2.62
CA GLU A 34 -12.20 10.05 3.84
C GLU A 34 -10.71 10.18 3.51
N ARG A 35 -10.25 9.44 2.51
CA ARG A 35 -8.86 9.52 2.02
C ARG A 35 -8.59 10.69 1.07
N GLY A 36 -9.58 11.53 0.78
CA GLY A 36 -9.42 12.76 0.01
C GLY A 36 -9.19 12.59 -1.49
N PHE A 37 -9.59 11.46 -2.08
CA PHE A 37 -9.48 11.27 -3.54
C PHE A 37 -10.46 12.17 -4.29
N ASN A 38 -10.10 12.60 -5.51
CA ASN A 38 -10.98 13.45 -6.31
C ASN A 38 -12.16 12.68 -6.93
N SER A 39 -12.00 11.37 -7.09
CA SER A 39 -13.07 10.50 -7.60
C SER A 39 -12.91 9.06 -7.11
N ARG A 40 -14.04 8.35 -7.05
CA ARG A 40 -14.06 6.90 -6.81
C ARG A 40 -13.20 6.13 -7.82
N SER A 41 -13.25 6.49 -9.10
CA SER A 41 -12.47 5.82 -10.15
C SER A 41 -10.96 6.00 -9.99
N GLU A 42 -10.52 7.11 -9.40
CA GLU A 42 -9.12 7.33 -9.05
C GLU A 42 -8.70 6.45 -7.87
N PHE A 43 -9.52 6.38 -6.82
CA PHE A 43 -9.28 5.48 -5.68
C PHE A 43 -9.22 4.00 -6.10
N ILE A 44 -10.14 3.55 -6.95
CA ILE A 44 -10.14 2.17 -7.45
C ILE A 44 -8.87 1.88 -8.26
N ARG A 45 -8.44 2.80 -9.14
CA ARG A 45 -7.19 2.65 -9.89
C ARG A 45 -5.97 2.63 -8.98
N TYR A 46 -5.94 3.49 -7.96
CA TYR A 46 -4.88 3.50 -6.95
C TYR A 46 -4.81 2.16 -6.22
N ALA A 47 -5.93 1.68 -5.68
CA ALA A 47 -5.98 0.42 -4.94
C ALA A 47 -5.56 -0.79 -5.81
N LEU A 48 -6.02 -0.83 -7.07
CA LEU A 48 -5.59 -1.87 -8.01
C LEU A 48 -4.09 -1.79 -8.30
N ARG A 49 -3.56 -0.59 -8.57
CA ARG A 49 -2.12 -0.38 -8.82
C ARG A 49 -1.29 -0.79 -7.61
N ASP A 50 -1.71 -0.41 -6.41
CA ASP A 50 -1.04 -0.75 -5.17
C ASP A 50 -1.03 -2.27 -4.94
N SER A 51 -2.17 -2.95 -5.16
CA SER A 51 -2.25 -4.40 -5.04
C SER A 51 -1.36 -5.17 -6.04
N VAL A 52 -1.11 -4.59 -7.22
CA VAL A 52 -0.25 -5.20 -8.25
C VAL A 52 1.23 -4.88 -8.02
N ASN A 53 1.55 -3.64 -7.60
CA ASN A 53 2.92 -3.19 -7.43
C ASN A 53 3.51 -3.54 -6.06
N HIS A 54 2.67 -3.73 -5.05
CA HIS A 54 3.04 -4.13 -3.71
C HIS A 54 2.21 -5.36 -3.30
N PRO A 55 2.39 -6.52 -3.98
CA PRO A 55 1.62 -7.72 -3.66
C PRO A 55 1.92 -8.21 -2.23
N GLU A 56 3.12 -7.93 -1.70
CA GLU A 56 3.49 -8.09 -0.31
C GLU A 56 2.80 -7.14 0.67
N GLY A 57 1.92 -6.22 0.28
CA GLY A 57 1.13 -5.44 1.24
C GLY A 57 0.43 -6.33 2.27
N ALA A 58 -0.14 -7.46 1.82
CA ALA A 58 -0.66 -8.50 2.72
C ALA A 58 0.43 -9.27 3.49
N GLY A 59 1.61 -9.42 2.91
CA GLY A 59 2.79 -10.02 3.53
C GLY A 59 3.36 -9.17 4.67
N VAL A 60 3.48 -7.85 4.49
CA VAL A 60 3.96 -6.90 5.51
C VAL A 60 3.02 -6.89 6.72
N TRP A 61 1.70 -6.89 6.52
CA TRP A 61 0.76 -7.01 7.65
C TRP A 61 0.89 -8.36 8.37
N LYS A 62 1.13 -9.45 7.62
CA LYS A 62 1.40 -10.76 8.21
C LYS A 62 2.71 -10.76 9.00
N ASP A 63 3.76 -10.14 8.48
CA ASP A 63 5.07 -10.05 9.13
C ASP A 63 5.00 -9.19 10.40
N ILE A 64 4.23 -8.09 10.37
CA ILE A 64 3.96 -7.26 11.56
C ILE A 64 3.18 -8.07 12.61
N ALA A 65 2.13 -8.79 12.21
CA ALA A 65 1.35 -9.61 13.14
C ALA A 65 2.16 -10.78 13.74
N ILE A 66 3.05 -11.40 12.95
CA ILE A 66 3.99 -12.42 13.43
C ILE A 66 4.98 -11.81 14.43
N SER A 67 5.53 -10.64 14.12
CA SER A 67 6.46 -9.93 15.00
C SER A 67 5.81 -9.55 16.34
N GLU A 68 4.56 -9.06 16.32
CA GLU A 68 3.81 -8.75 17.55
C GLU A 68 3.59 -10.00 18.41
N ALA A 69 3.19 -11.11 17.81
CA ALA A 69 3.06 -12.39 18.52
C ALA A 69 4.39 -12.89 19.12
N GLN A 70 5.50 -12.75 18.40
CA GLN A 70 6.84 -13.12 18.89
C GLN A 70 7.28 -12.25 20.08
N PHE A 71 6.90 -10.98 20.10
CA PHE A 71 7.14 -10.10 21.25
C PHE A 71 6.31 -10.50 22.46
N ASP A 72 5.03 -10.84 22.28
CA ASP A 72 4.15 -11.31 23.37
C ASP A 72 4.59 -12.66 23.95
N GLU A 73 5.13 -13.56 23.13
CA GLU A 73 5.62 -14.88 23.55
C GLU A 73 7.04 -14.83 24.16
N GLY A 74 7.68 -13.65 24.16
CA GLY A 74 9.02 -13.44 24.71
C GLY A 74 10.17 -13.95 23.83
N ASP A 75 9.88 -14.30 22.58
CA ASP A 75 10.84 -14.76 21.56
C ASP A 75 11.52 -13.59 20.82
N GLY A 76 11.20 -12.35 21.18
CA GLY A 76 11.87 -11.14 20.70
C GLY A 76 13.32 -11.06 21.19
N ILE A 77 14.25 -10.71 20.30
CA ILE A 77 15.66 -10.48 20.65
C ILE A 77 15.84 -9.01 21.07
N SER A 78 16.47 -8.77 22.22
CA SER A 78 16.74 -7.42 22.72
C SER A 78 17.71 -6.66 21.79
N SER A 79 17.57 -5.33 21.75
CA SER A 79 18.48 -4.46 21.00
C SER A 79 19.94 -4.62 21.44
N ASP A 80 20.19 -4.86 22.74
CA ASP A 80 21.54 -5.08 23.27
C ASP A 80 22.13 -6.43 22.80
N ASP A 81 21.30 -7.48 22.70
CA ASP A 81 21.72 -8.78 22.18
C ASP A 81 21.99 -8.74 20.66
N ILE A 82 21.20 -7.98 19.91
CA ILE A 82 21.44 -7.76 18.47
C ILE A 82 22.74 -6.99 18.27
N LYS A 83 23.00 -5.94 19.05
CA LYS A 83 24.27 -5.19 18.99
C LYS A 83 25.46 -6.04 19.40
N ALA A 84 25.33 -6.91 20.39
CA ALA A 84 26.41 -7.83 20.78
C ALA A 84 26.69 -8.90 19.71
N LYS A 85 25.69 -9.32 18.95
CA LYS A 85 25.80 -10.40 17.94
C LYS A 85 26.16 -9.90 16.54
N TYR A 86 25.70 -8.69 16.17
CA TYR A 86 25.80 -8.13 14.82
C TYR A 86 26.34 -6.71 14.78
N GLY A 87 26.66 -6.11 15.93
CA GLY A 87 27.44 -4.87 15.96
C GLY A 87 28.77 -5.15 15.30
N SER A 88 28.94 -4.61 14.09
CA SER A 88 30.27 -4.39 13.55
C SER A 88 31.06 -3.63 14.60
N ASP A 89 32.23 -4.16 14.95
CA ASP A 89 33.29 -3.38 15.57
C ASP A 89 33.50 -2.15 14.67
N ASP A 90 32.91 -1.03 15.06
CA ASP A 90 33.12 0.26 14.43
C ASP A 90 34.46 0.77 14.99
N GLU A 91 35.55 0.40 14.31
CA GLU A 91 36.84 1.11 14.34
C GLU A 91 36.81 2.28 13.35
#